data_AF-A0A929Y508-F1
#
_entry.id   AF-A0A929Y508-F1
#
_cell.length_a   1.000
_cell.length_b   1.000
_cell.length_c   1.000
_cell.angle_alpha   90.00
_cell.angle_beta   90.00
_cell.angle_gamma   90.00
#
_symmetry.space_group_name_H-M   'P 1'
#
loop_
_entity.id
_entity.type
_entity.pdbx_description
1 polymer ?
#
loop_
_entity_poly.entity_id
_entity_poly.type
_entity_poly.pdbx_seq_one_letter_code
_entity_poly.pdbx_strand_id
1 'polypeptide(L)'
;MPKGIPQSFLSMFGYIQVYQPELKFREFERYRAYYCGLCRDLKEGYGLSGEWTLSYDLTFLALLLTSLYEPEEQVCYGRCLSHPFVKRARIRNQFSAYAADINLLLAYHKALDDWRDEHKPSALLTLACLRKNYQRLAGKYPEKTAHLTRQL
;
A
#
# COMPACT_ATOMS: atom_id res chain seq x y z
N MET A 1 -11.29 6.74 -14.97
CA MET A 1 -11.74 6.52 -13.58
C MET A 1 -12.21 5.08 -13.45
N PRO A 2 -11.57 4.18 -12.68
CA PRO A 2 -12.30 3.02 -12.19
C PRO A 2 -13.27 3.52 -11.11
N LYS A 3 -14.55 3.55 -11.47
CA LYS A 3 -15.66 3.73 -10.53
C LYS A 3 -15.72 2.49 -9.64
N GLY A 4 -15.87 2.68 -8.33
CA GLY A 4 -16.39 1.63 -7.43
C GLY A 4 -15.37 0.75 -6.73
N ILE A 5 -14.48 1.33 -5.91
CA ILE A 5 -14.02 0.61 -4.72
C ILE A 5 -15.05 0.95 -3.63
N PRO A 6 -15.82 -0.03 -3.12
CA PRO A 6 -16.83 0.23 -2.09
C PRO A 6 -16.17 0.83 -0.84
N GLN A 7 -16.70 1.98 -0.40
CA GLN A 7 -16.22 2.77 0.74
C GLN A 7 -16.27 2.01 2.08
N SER A 8 -16.88 0.83 2.14
CA SER A 8 -17.05 0.02 3.35
C SER A 8 -15.83 -0.82 3.76
N PHE A 9 -14.72 -0.79 3.00
CA PHE A 9 -13.50 -1.56 3.35
C PHE A 9 -12.33 -0.69 3.88
N LEU A 10 -12.42 0.65 3.79
CA LEU A 10 -11.32 1.60 4.01
C LEU A 10 -11.60 2.59 5.16
N SER A 11 -11.87 2.12 6.37
CA SER A 11 -12.07 3.00 7.53
C SER A 11 -10.79 3.43 8.26
N MET A 12 -9.58 3.27 7.68
CA MET A 12 -8.39 3.97 8.22
C MET A 12 -7.25 4.26 7.23
N PHE A 13 -7.36 3.84 5.96
CA PHE A 13 -6.30 4.00 4.96
C PHE A 13 -6.85 4.61 3.67
N GLY A 14 -6.13 5.58 3.12
CA GLY A 14 -6.46 6.26 1.86
C GLY A 14 -7.18 7.60 2.01
N TYR A 15 -6.97 8.29 3.14
CA TYR A 15 -7.51 9.64 3.37
C TYR A 15 -6.72 10.71 2.62
N ILE A 16 -5.42 10.51 2.42
CA ILE A 16 -4.57 11.44 1.68
C ILE A 16 -4.74 11.15 0.19
N GLN A 17 -5.67 11.88 -0.42
CA GLN A 17 -5.90 11.83 -1.85
C GLN A 17 -5.39 13.08 -2.53
N VAL A 18 -4.84 12.87 -3.72
CA VAL A 18 -4.37 13.93 -4.58
C VAL A 18 -5.57 14.70 -5.13
N TYR A 19 -5.58 16.03 -4.95
CA TYR A 19 -6.62 16.88 -5.51
C TYR A 19 -6.41 17.07 -7.02
N GLN A 20 -6.97 16.13 -7.80
CA GLN A 20 -6.77 16.03 -9.25
C GLN A 20 -6.98 17.34 -10.05
N PRO A 21 -7.98 18.20 -9.73
CA PRO A 21 -8.22 19.41 -10.53
C PRO A 21 -7.06 20.41 -10.55
N GLU A 22 -6.19 20.41 -9.53
CA GLU A 22 -5.06 21.34 -9.44
C GLU A 22 -3.74 20.73 -9.93
N LEU A 23 -3.69 19.44 -10.27
CA LEU A 23 -2.47 18.81 -10.75
C LEU A 23 -2.32 18.94 -12.26
N LYS A 24 -1.10 19.26 -12.69
CA LYS A 24 -0.72 19.13 -14.10
C LYS A 24 -0.75 17.65 -14.49
N PHE A 25 -1.09 17.39 -15.74
CA PHE A 25 -1.15 16.01 -16.27
C PHE A 25 0.13 15.20 -15.99
N ARG A 26 1.30 15.85 -16.07
CA ARG A 26 2.60 15.21 -15.77
C ARG A 26 2.74 14.79 -14.30
N GLU A 27 2.26 15.60 -13.37
CA GLU A 27 2.33 15.34 -11.93
C GLU A 27 1.39 14.19 -11.56
N PHE A 28 0.20 14.18 -12.16
CA PHE A 28 -0.76 13.09 -11.98
C PHE A 28 -0.25 11.75 -12.53
N GLU A 29 0.37 11.74 -13.72
CA GLU A 29 0.97 10.52 -14.27
C GLU A 29 2.18 10.06 -13.43
N ARG A 30 2.98 10.99 -12.87
CA ARG A 30 4.06 10.65 -11.92
C ARG A 30 3.49 10.00 -10.66
N TYR A 31 2.49 10.60 -10.02
CA TYR A 31 1.83 10.01 -8.85
C TYR A 31 1.27 8.62 -9.14
N ARG A 32 0.58 8.44 -10.28
CA ARG A 32 0.07 7.14 -10.71
C ARG A 32 1.18 6.12 -10.94
N ALA A 33 2.36 6.54 -11.41
CA ALA A 33 3.49 5.65 -11.57
C ALA A 33 4.05 5.17 -10.22
N TYR A 34 4.10 6.02 -9.19
CA TYR A 34 4.42 5.59 -7.82
C TYR A 34 3.37 4.64 -7.25
N TYR A 35 2.07 4.93 -7.43
CA TYR A 35 0.98 4.05 -7.01
C TYR A 35 1.11 2.65 -7.63
N CYS A 36 1.39 2.60 -8.95
CA CYS A 36 1.59 1.34 -9.66
C CYS A 36 2.91 0.65 -9.27
N GLY A 37 3.93 1.41 -8.86
CA GLY A 37 5.18 0.91 -8.29
C GLY A 37 4.95 0.21 -6.94
N LEU A 38 4.27 0.88 -6.01
CA LEU A 38 3.91 0.32 -4.70
C LEU A 38 3.05 -0.94 -4.84
N CYS A 39 2.03 -0.90 -5.72
CA CYS A 39 1.22 -2.07 -6.05
C CYS A 39 2.08 -3.27 -6.50
N ARG A 40 3.12 -3.00 -7.29
CA ARG A 40 4.05 -4.03 -7.76
C ARG A 40 4.95 -4.55 -6.65
N ASP A 41 5.47 -3.67 -5.80
CA ASP A 41 6.27 -4.05 -4.62
C ASP A 41 5.47 -4.93 -3.66
N LEU A 42 4.21 -4.59 -3.40
CA LEU A 42 3.30 -5.39 -2.59
C LEU A 42 3.08 -6.79 -3.20
N LYS A 43 2.84 -6.84 -4.51
CA LYS A 43 2.64 -8.12 -5.22
C LYS A 43 3.89 -8.99 -5.20
N GLU A 44 5.07 -8.42 -5.44
CA GLU A 44 6.34 -9.18 -5.45
C GLU A 44 6.77 -9.61 -4.05
N GLY A 45 6.56 -8.76 -3.04
CA GLY A 45 6.96 -9.04 -1.66
C GLY A 45 6.01 -9.98 -0.91
N TYR A 46 4.70 -9.90 -1.19
CA TYR A 46 3.64 -10.49 -0.36
C TYR A 46 2.57 -11.24 -1.16
N GLY A 47 2.68 -11.30 -2.49
CA GLY A 47 1.72 -11.96 -3.35
C GLY A 47 0.41 -11.17 -3.53
N LEU A 48 -0.62 -11.86 -3.99
CA LEU A 48 -1.92 -11.24 -4.27
C LEU A 48 -2.54 -10.63 -3.01
N SER A 49 -2.37 -11.26 -1.85
CA SER A 49 -2.92 -10.75 -0.59
C SER A 49 -2.34 -9.39 -0.20
N GLY A 50 -1.04 -9.17 -0.43
CA GLY A 50 -0.45 -7.85 -0.26
C GLY A 50 -0.93 -6.84 -1.29
N GLU A 51 -1.10 -7.24 -2.55
CA GLU A 51 -1.61 -6.36 -3.62
C GLU A 51 -2.98 -5.76 -3.26
N TRP A 52 -3.84 -6.51 -2.56
CA TRP A 52 -5.15 -6.04 -2.09
C TRP A 52 -5.07 -5.01 -0.95
N THR A 53 -3.96 -4.95 -0.21
CA THR A 53 -3.80 -4.01 0.92
C THR A 53 -3.42 -2.60 0.50
N LEU A 54 -3.20 -2.36 -0.79
CA LEU A 54 -2.67 -1.10 -1.34
C LEU A 54 -3.43 0.14 -0.83
N SER A 55 -2.67 1.12 -0.31
CA SER A 55 -3.20 2.38 0.22
C SER A 55 -2.60 3.62 -0.47
N TYR A 56 -3.43 4.65 -0.64
CA TYR A 56 -2.99 5.96 -1.14
C TYR A 56 -2.04 6.67 -0.17
N ASP A 57 -2.21 6.50 1.14
CA ASP A 57 -1.36 7.16 2.14
C ASP A 57 0.09 6.66 2.04
N LEU A 58 0.28 5.36 1.79
CA LEU A 58 1.60 4.75 1.65
C LEU A 58 2.22 5.08 0.29
N THR A 59 1.39 5.34 -0.72
CA THR A 59 1.86 5.91 -2.00
C THR A 59 2.38 7.33 -1.78
N PHE A 60 1.65 8.15 -1.01
CA PHE A 60 2.09 9.49 -0.64
C PHE A 60 3.38 9.44 0.18
N LEU A 61 3.48 8.53 1.17
CA LEU A 61 4.69 8.33 1.95
C LEU A 61 5.90 7.96 1.06
N ALA A 62 5.71 7.04 0.12
CA ALA A 62 6.77 6.66 -0.82
C ALA A 62 7.22 7.85 -1.67
N LEU A 63 6.27 8.62 -2.21
CA LEU A 63 6.56 9.83 -2.98
C LEU A 63 7.28 10.87 -2.13
N LEU A 64 6.80 11.15 -0.91
CA LEU A 64 7.38 12.12 0.01
C LEU A 64 8.83 11.77 0.37
N LEU A 65 9.09 10.52 0.76
CA LEU A 65 10.44 10.07 1.09
C LEU A 65 11.37 10.10 -0.12
N THR A 66 10.83 9.78 -1.30
CA THR A 66 11.62 9.87 -2.55
C THR A 66 11.97 11.31 -2.88
N SER A 67 11.04 12.25 -2.71
CA SER A 67 11.32 13.68 -2.91
C SER A 67 12.28 14.25 -1.86
N LEU A 68 12.30 13.69 -0.64
CA LEU A 68 13.16 14.16 0.45
C LEU A 68 14.60 13.66 0.33
N TYR A 69 14.77 12.39 -0.07
CA TYR A 69 16.07 11.71 -0.07
C TYR A 69 16.63 11.47 -1.48
N GLU A 70 15.87 11.80 -2.52
CA GLU A 70 16.25 11.74 -3.94
C GLU A 70 17.05 10.48 -4.35
N PRO A 71 16.57 9.26 -4.00
CA PRO A 71 17.25 8.04 -4.40
C PRO A 71 17.12 7.81 -5.91
N GLU A 72 17.94 6.90 -6.46
CA GLU A 72 17.77 6.45 -7.83
C GLU A 72 16.38 5.81 -8.04
N GLU A 73 15.67 6.27 -9.07
CA GLU A 73 14.35 5.79 -9.45
C GLU A 73 14.46 4.75 -10.56
N GLN A 74 13.91 3.56 -10.34
CA GLN A 74 13.76 2.56 -11.38
C GLN A 74 12.38 2.69 -12.02
N VAL A 75 12.36 3.03 -13.31
CA VAL A 75 11.14 3.11 -14.10
C VAL A 75 10.95 1.82 -14.89
N CYS A 76 9.85 1.11 -14.65
CA CYS A 76 9.47 -0.04 -15.45
C CYS A 76 8.04 0.11 -15.99
N TYR A 77 7.72 -0.61 -17.06
CA TYR A 77 6.40 -0.61 -17.67
C TYR A 77 5.74 -1.98 -17.55
N GLY A 78 4.48 -2.03 -17.14
CA GLY A 78 3.77 -3.30 -17.04
C GLY A 78 2.25 -3.17 -17.01
N ARG A 79 1.59 -4.30 -17.22
CA ARG A 79 0.13 -4.47 -17.08
C ARG A 79 -0.21 -4.97 -15.68
N CYS A 80 -1.34 -4.56 -15.13
CA CYS A 80 -1.87 -5.07 -13.87
C CYS A 80 -3.28 -5.63 -14.06
N LEU A 81 -3.78 -6.38 -13.08
CA LEU A 81 -5.11 -6.99 -13.16
C LEU A 81 -6.21 -5.94 -13.37
N SER A 82 -6.09 -4.76 -12.76
CA SER A 82 -7.04 -3.66 -12.94
C SER A 82 -6.93 -2.98 -14.31
N HIS A 83 -5.82 -3.16 -15.03
CA HIS A 83 -5.56 -2.52 -16.33
C HIS A 83 -4.83 -3.50 -17.28
N PRO A 84 -5.53 -4.53 -17.78
CA PRO A 84 -4.90 -5.61 -18.56
C PRO A 84 -4.46 -5.15 -19.96
N PHE A 85 -5.12 -4.16 -20.53
CA PHE A 85 -4.86 -3.70 -21.91
C PHE A 85 -3.86 -2.55 -22.00
N VAL A 86 -3.65 -1.80 -20.91
CA VAL A 86 -2.82 -0.59 -20.90
C VAL A 86 -1.55 -0.83 -20.09
N LYS A 87 -0.39 -0.67 -20.73
CA LYS A 87 0.89 -0.63 -20.00
C LYS A 87 0.97 0.69 -19.23
N ARG A 88 1.29 0.62 -17.95
CA ARG A 88 1.52 1.80 -17.10
C ARG A 88 2.97 1.84 -16.65
N ALA A 89 3.50 3.05 -16.53
CA ALA A 89 4.77 3.29 -15.86
C ALA A 89 4.64 2.92 -14.37
N ARG A 90 5.74 2.46 -13.79
CA ARG A 90 5.90 2.08 -12.39
C ARG A 90 7.23 2.65 -11.93
N ILE A 91 7.20 3.57 -10.98
CA ILE A 91 8.41 4.10 -10.35
C ILE A 91 8.62 3.30 -9.07
N ARG A 92 9.81 2.70 -8.94
CA ARG A 92 10.20 1.89 -7.78
C ARG A 92 11.54 2.35 -7.26
N ASN A 93 11.71 2.27 -5.95
CA ASN A 93 12.97 2.50 -5.24
C ASN A 93 12.90 1.86 -3.84
N GLN A 94 13.91 2.12 -3.02
CA GLN A 94 13.94 1.62 -1.64
C GLN A 94 12.77 2.11 -0.77
N PHE A 95 12.23 3.29 -1.03
CA PHE A 95 11.11 3.85 -0.26
C PHE A 95 9.75 3.30 -0.68
N SER A 96 9.57 2.93 -1.96
CA SER A 96 8.36 2.21 -2.38
C SER A 96 8.33 0.80 -1.79
N ALA A 97 9.48 0.12 -1.73
CA ALA A 97 9.61 -1.16 -1.03
C ALA A 97 9.37 -1.03 0.48
N TYR A 98 9.95 -0.01 1.11
CA TYR A 98 9.69 0.30 2.53
C TYR A 98 8.21 0.60 2.78
N ALA A 99 7.57 1.42 1.94
CA ALA A 99 6.15 1.73 2.05
C ALA A 99 5.29 0.46 1.90
N ALA A 100 5.67 -0.49 1.05
CA ALA A 100 4.99 -1.78 0.94
C ALA A 100 5.06 -2.59 2.25
N ASP A 101 6.22 -2.60 2.93
CA ASP A 101 6.38 -3.26 4.22
C ASP A 101 5.46 -2.64 5.28
N ILE A 102 5.48 -1.30 5.39
CA ILE A 102 4.65 -0.59 6.36
C ILE A 102 3.17 -0.75 6.03
N ASN A 103 2.79 -0.72 4.75
CA ASN A 103 1.43 -0.96 4.29
C ASN A 103 0.89 -2.30 4.79
N LEU A 104 1.70 -3.35 4.70
CA LEU A 104 1.30 -4.69 5.13
C LEU A 104 1.15 -4.79 6.66
N LEU A 105 2.09 -4.20 7.41
CA LEU A 105 2.00 -4.15 8.88
C LEU A 105 0.70 -3.46 9.31
N LEU A 106 0.46 -2.28 8.75
CA LEU A 106 -0.73 -1.48 9.02
C LEU A 106 -2.03 -2.19 8.64
N ALA A 107 -2.06 -2.88 7.49
CA ALA A 107 -3.22 -3.66 7.08
C ALA A 107 -3.51 -4.84 8.02
N TYR A 108 -2.47 -5.49 8.56
CA TYR A 108 -2.64 -6.56 9.56
C TYR A 108 -3.23 -6.03 10.86
N HIS A 109 -2.72 -4.90 11.38
CA HIS A 109 -3.23 -4.27 12.59
C HIS A 109 -4.68 -3.82 12.44
N LYS A 110 -5.03 -3.19 11.32
CA LYS A 110 -6.44 -2.82 11.03
C LYS A 110 -7.35 -4.04 11.01
N ALA A 111 -6.92 -5.15 10.42
CA ALA A 111 -7.71 -6.39 10.43
C ALA A 111 -7.85 -6.96 11.85
N LEU A 112 -6.91 -6.71 12.75
CA LEU A 112 -7.03 -7.10 14.15
C LEU A 112 -8.07 -6.23 14.88
N ASP A 113 -8.07 -4.92 14.64
CA ASP A 113 -9.04 -3.98 15.21
C ASP A 113 -10.46 -4.26 14.69
N ASP A 114 -10.61 -4.43 13.38
CA ASP A 114 -11.88 -4.79 12.73
C ASP A 114 -12.47 -6.10 13.30
N TRP A 115 -11.61 -7.02 13.76
CA TRP A 115 -12.05 -8.25 14.44
C TRP A 115 -12.42 -8.00 15.90
N ARG A 116 -11.63 -7.23 16.65
CA ARG A 116 -11.90 -6.92 18.07
C ARG A 116 -13.19 -6.14 18.27
N ASP A 117 -13.41 -5.14 17.42
CA ASP A 117 -14.53 -4.20 17.57
C ASP A 117 -15.83 -4.79 16.99
N GLU A 118 -15.78 -5.24 15.74
CA GLU A 118 -16.98 -5.59 14.97
C GLU A 118 -17.13 -7.10 14.69
N HIS A 119 -16.15 -7.93 15.08
CA HIS A 119 -16.14 -9.38 14.83
C HIS A 119 -16.38 -9.75 13.35
N LYS A 120 -15.86 -8.94 12.42
CA LYS A 120 -16.05 -9.13 10.98
C LYS A 120 -15.40 -10.44 10.51
N PRO A 121 -16.13 -11.37 9.86
CA PRO A 121 -15.53 -12.62 9.37
C PRO A 121 -14.49 -12.40 8.25
N SER A 122 -14.59 -11.31 7.49
CA SER A 122 -13.58 -10.89 6.51
C SER A 122 -12.24 -10.49 7.15
N ALA A 123 -12.27 -10.01 8.39
CA ALA A 123 -11.08 -9.65 9.15
C ALA A 123 -10.26 -10.89 9.52
N LEU A 124 -10.92 -11.99 9.92
CA LEU A 124 -10.24 -13.27 10.17
C LEU A 124 -9.53 -13.81 8.93
N LEU A 125 -10.16 -13.74 7.77
CA LEU A 125 -9.55 -14.18 6.51
C LEU A 125 -8.30 -13.34 6.19
N THR A 126 -8.39 -12.02 6.36
CA THR A 126 -7.27 -11.09 6.17
C THR A 126 -6.13 -11.39 7.15
N LEU A 127 -6.44 -11.58 8.43
CA LEU A 127 -5.46 -11.95 9.46
C LEU A 127 -4.77 -13.27 9.11
N ALA A 128 -5.52 -14.31 8.74
CA ALA A 128 -4.96 -15.60 8.36
C ALA A 128 -4.03 -15.50 7.16
N CYS A 129 -4.44 -14.74 6.13
CA CYS A 129 -3.66 -14.60 4.90
C CYS A 129 -2.38 -13.78 5.09
N LEU A 130 -2.43 -12.74 5.92
CA LEU A 130 -1.31 -11.83 6.15
C LEU A 130 -0.38 -12.28 7.29
N ARG A 131 -0.81 -13.20 8.17
CA ARG A 131 -0.06 -13.63 9.38
C ARG A 131 1.39 -14.01 9.12
N LYS A 132 1.65 -14.84 8.11
CA LYS A 132 3.01 -15.30 7.79
C LYS A 132 3.92 -14.13 7.38
N ASN A 133 3.39 -13.23 6.55
CA ASN A 133 4.12 -12.07 6.07
C ASN A 133 4.32 -11.04 7.21
N TYR A 134 3.31 -10.86 8.06
CA TYR A 134 3.41 -10.04 9.28
C TYR A 134 4.52 -10.55 10.20
N GLN A 135 4.57 -11.85 10.49
CA GLN A 135 5.62 -12.44 11.32
C GLN A 135 7.03 -12.20 10.74
N ARG A 136 7.19 -12.30 9.41
CA ARG A 136 8.44 -11.96 8.73
C ARG A 136 8.82 -10.49 8.93
N LEU A 137 7.84 -9.59 8.84
CA LEU A 137 8.06 -8.15 8.98
C LEU A 137 8.26 -7.71 10.43
N ALA A 138 7.62 -8.37 11.40
CA ALA A 138 7.83 -8.13 12.82
C ALA A 138 9.28 -8.41 13.23
N GLY A 139 9.92 -9.43 12.61
CA GLY A 139 11.36 -9.65 12.78
C GLY A 139 12.23 -8.56 12.14
N LYS A 140 11.79 -7.96 11.04
CA LYS A 140 12.52 -6.90 10.32
C LYS A 140 12.39 -5.53 10.98
N TYR A 141 11.23 -5.22 11.56
CA TYR A 141 10.93 -3.93 12.19
C TYR A 141 10.34 -4.08 13.60
N PRO A 142 11.11 -4.65 14.55
CA PRO A 142 10.61 -4.98 15.89
C PRO A 142 10.09 -3.75 16.64
N GLU A 143 10.79 -2.62 16.54
CA GLU A 143 10.39 -1.36 17.19
C GLU A 143 9.04 -0.85 16.65
N LYS A 144 8.88 -0.81 15.32
CA LYS A 144 7.64 -0.31 14.70
C LYS A 144 6.46 -1.21 15.02
N THR A 145 6.66 -2.53 14.98
CA THR A 145 5.61 -3.46 15.38
C THR A 145 5.26 -3.33 16.86
N ALA A 146 6.25 -3.11 17.74
CA ALA A 146 5.97 -2.88 19.16
C ALA A 146 5.15 -1.60 19.38
N HIS A 147 5.42 -0.53 18.63
CA HIS A 147 4.62 0.70 18.67
C HIS A 147 3.19 0.47 18.19
N LEU A 148 3.00 -0.22 17.06
CA LEU A 148 1.68 -0.54 16.55
C LEU A 148 0.90 -1.43 17.52
N THR A 149 1.56 -2.40 18.17
CA THR A 149 0.92 -3.27 19.15
C THR A 149 0.47 -2.52 20.41
N ARG A 150 1.17 -1.47 20.84
CA ARG A 150 0.77 -0.66 22.01
C ARG A 150 -0.48 0.18 21.76
N GLN A 151 -0.86 0.40 20.51
CA GLN A 151 -2.00 1.23 20.12
C GLN A 151 -3.29 0.42 19.88
N LEU A 152 -3.21 -0.91 19.97
CA LEU A 152 -4.33 -1.86 19.89
C LEU A 152 -4.96 -2.11 21.26
#